data_AF-A0A414AT50-F1
#
_entry.id   AF-A0A414AT50-F1
#
_cell.length_a   1.000
_cell.length_b   1.000
_cell.length_c   1.000
_cell.angle_alpha   90.00
_cell.angle_beta   90.00
_cell.angle_gamma   90.00
#
_symmetry.space_group_name_H-M   'P 1'
#
loop_
_entity.id
_entity.type
_entity.pdbx_description
1 polymer ?
#
loop_
_entity_poly.entity_id
_entity_poly.type
_entity_poly.pdbx_seq_one_letter_code
_entity_poly.pdbx_strand_id
1 'polypeptide(L)'
;MSDFNEQRIVTARKVHNCEFCKKQIQPGERYSYESGAFEGDFYTRKLCPECFDMLDTFCKENGYGEFSWDWVTDWLHDLYCHDCPSKEDCDSFPQQCGIIRGNFAGTFARVN
;
A
#
# COMPACT_ATOMS: atom_id res chain seq x y z
N MET A 1 20.88 -18.23 6.20
CA MET A 1 19.54 -18.00 5.62
C MET A 1 19.59 -16.61 5.00
N SER A 2 19.20 -16.46 3.74
CA SER A 2 19.39 -15.22 2.98
C SER A 2 18.07 -14.47 2.95
N ASP A 3 18.00 -13.31 3.58
CA ASP A 3 16.90 -12.38 3.36
C ASP A 3 16.94 -11.90 1.90
N PHE A 4 15.79 -11.84 1.26
CA PHE A 4 15.66 -11.27 -0.08
C PHE A 4 14.33 -10.57 -0.21
N ASN A 5 14.28 -9.57 -1.08
CA ASN A 5 13.06 -8.87 -1.45
C ASN A 5 13.07 -8.61 -2.97
N GLU A 6 12.04 -9.08 -3.67
CA GLU A 6 11.77 -8.80 -5.08
C GLU A 6 10.44 -8.07 -5.20
N GLN A 7 10.46 -6.86 -5.76
CA GLN A 7 9.28 -6.06 -6.04
C GLN A 7 9.18 -5.79 -7.55
N ARG A 8 7.97 -5.93 -8.11
CA ARG A 8 7.69 -5.66 -9.52
C ARG A 8 6.26 -5.23 -9.76
N ILE A 9 6.01 -4.59 -10.89
CA ILE A 9 4.68 -4.22 -11.36
C ILE A 9 4.19 -5.26 -12.36
N VAL A 10 2.99 -5.79 -12.15
CA VAL A 10 2.42 -6.85 -13.00
C VAL A 10 0.96 -6.56 -13.35
N THR A 11 0.48 -7.19 -14.41
CA THR A 11 -0.94 -7.15 -14.81
C THR A 11 -1.68 -8.37 -14.25
N ALA A 12 -2.81 -8.13 -13.60
CA ALA A 12 -3.66 -9.15 -13.03
C ALA A 12 -4.23 -10.08 -14.12
N ARG A 13 -4.01 -11.39 -13.95
CA ARG A 13 -4.60 -12.44 -14.80
C ARG A 13 -5.90 -13.02 -14.23
N LYS A 14 -6.18 -12.72 -12.96
CA LYS A 14 -7.39 -13.08 -12.22
C LYS A 14 -7.65 -12.02 -11.15
N VAL A 15 -8.81 -12.05 -10.52
CA VAL A 15 -9.12 -11.14 -9.40
C VAL A 15 -8.13 -11.37 -8.25
N HIS A 16 -7.58 -10.28 -7.72
CA HIS A 16 -6.79 -10.24 -6.50
C HIS A 16 -7.41 -9.24 -5.51
N ASN A 17 -7.07 -9.35 -4.23
CA ASN A 17 -7.42 -8.33 -3.25
C ASN A 17 -6.15 -7.58 -2.87
N CYS A 18 -6.22 -6.25 -2.85
CA CYS A 18 -5.17 -5.42 -2.25
C CYS A 18 -5.02 -5.81 -0.79
N GLU A 19 -3.80 -6.07 -0.35
CA GLU A 19 -3.55 -6.51 1.03
C GLU A 19 -3.92 -5.43 2.05
N PHE A 20 -3.73 -4.15 1.72
CA PHE A 20 -3.96 -3.04 2.62
C PHE A 20 -5.43 -2.58 2.65
N CYS A 21 -5.94 -2.06 1.53
CA CYS A 21 -7.30 -1.52 1.47
C CYS A 21 -8.40 -2.56 1.18
N LYS A 22 -8.04 -3.82 0.91
CA LYS A 22 -8.96 -4.93 0.56
C LYS A 22 -9.77 -4.76 -0.74
N LYS A 23 -9.59 -3.67 -1.48
CA LYS A 23 -10.21 -3.47 -2.80
C LYS A 23 -9.80 -4.58 -3.77
N GLN A 24 -10.76 -5.02 -4.59
CA GLN A 24 -10.49 -5.97 -5.68
C GLN A 24 -9.68 -5.30 -6.79
N ILE A 25 -8.63 -5.99 -7.21
CA ILE A 25 -7.83 -5.74 -8.42
C ILE A 25 -8.37 -6.68 -9.48
N GLN A 26 -9.01 -6.14 -10.52
CA GLN A 26 -9.66 -6.89 -11.58
C GLN A 26 -8.66 -7.41 -12.61
N PRO A 27 -8.98 -8.48 -13.35
CA PRO A 27 -8.17 -8.91 -14.49
C PRO A 27 -7.93 -7.76 -15.47
N GLY A 28 -6.68 -7.59 -15.92
CA GLY A 28 -6.26 -6.49 -16.79
C GLY A 28 -5.76 -5.25 -16.04
N GLU A 29 -6.04 -5.10 -14.74
CA GLU A 29 -5.48 -4.01 -13.93
C GLU A 29 -4.02 -4.27 -13.55
N ARG A 30 -3.25 -3.20 -13.37
CA ARG A 30 -1.87 -3.29 -12.88
C ARG A 30 -1.85 -3.21 -11.35
N TYR A 31 -0.95 -3.97 -10.73
CA TYR A 31 -0.75 -3.98 -9.28
C TYR A 31 0.72 -4.28 -8.92
N SER A 32 1.15 -3.89 -7.73
CA SER A 32 2.49 -4.24 -7.25
C SER A 32 2.48 -5.65 -6.68
N TYR A 33 3.46 -6.44 -7.08
CA TYR A 33 3.72 -7.75 -6.52
C TYR A 33 5.08 -7.71 -5.85
N GLU A 34 5.11 -8.01 -4.56
CA GLU A 34 6.33 -8.15 -3.79
C GLU A 34 6.39 -9.58 -3.24
N SER A 35 7.58 -10.15 -3.21
CA SER A 35 7.85 -11.41 -2.53
C SER A 35 9.24 -11.39 -1.91
N GLY A 36 9.34 -11.88 -0.69
CA GLY A 36 10.62 -11.91 0.02
C GLY A 36 10.66 -12.95 1.11
N ALA A 37 11.79 -13.02 1.77
CA ALA A 37 12.00 -13.72 3.03
C ALA A 37 12.60 -12.75 4.04
N PHE A 38 12.03 -12.72 5.25
CA PHE A 38 12.53 -11.92 6.36
C PHE A 38 12.57 -12.80 7.60
N GLU A 39 13.72 -12.89 8.26
CA GLU A 39 13.95 -13.75 9.43
C GLU A 39 13.60 -15.24 9.20
N GLY A 40 13.62 -15.68 7.94
CA GLY A 40 13.28 -17.05 7.54
C GLY A 40 11.81 -17.26 7.15
N ASP A 41 10.95 -16.27 7.33
CA ASP A 41 9.55 -16.33 6.93
C ASP A 41 9.34 -15.71 5.54
N PHE A 42 8.71 -16.47 4.65
CA PHE A 42 8.37 -16.02 3.32
C PHE A 42 7.08 -15.20 3.34
N TYR A 43 7.09 -14.08 2.64
CA TYR A 43 5.90 -13.26 2.44
C TYR A 43 5.66 -12.96 0.97
N THR A 44 4.40 -12.70 0.63
CA THR A 44 4.04 -12.08 -0.64
C THR A 44 3.06 -10.96 -0.37
N ARG A 45 3.23 -9.81 -1.03
CA ARG A 45 2.34 -8.67 -0.93
C ARG A 45 1.80 -8.28 -2.29
N LYS A 46 0.52 -7.89 -2.31
CA LYS A 46 -0.16 -7.42 -3.51
C LYS A 46 -0.89 -6.12 -3.21
N LEU A 47 -0.49 -5.01 -3.82
CA LEU A 47 -1.13 -3.71 -3.57
C LEU A 47 -1.68 -3.11 -4.85
N CYS A 48 -2.88 -2.53 -4.74
CA CYS A 48 -3.37 -1.61 -5.76
C CYS A 48 -2.44 -0.40 -5.88
N PRO A 49 -2.44 0.31 -7.03
CA PRO A 49 -1.52 1.41 -7.28
C PRO A 49 -1.43 2.45 -6.16
N GLU A 50 -2.58 2.87 -5.63
CA GLU A 50 -2.64 3.91 -4.62
C GLU A 50 -2.10 3.44 -3.27
N CYS A 51 -2.37 2.18 -2.89
CA CYS A 51 -1.82 1.63 -1.65
C CYS A 51 -0.33 1.32 -1.75
N PHE A 52 0.16 1.03 -2.96
CA PHE A 52 1.59 0.95 -3.20
C PHE A 52 2.25 2.32 -2.98
N ASP A 53 1.69 3.37 -3.59
CA ASP A 53 2.20 4.73 -3.45
C ASP A 53 2.14 5.24 -1.99
N MET A 54 1.10 4.87 -1.24
CA MET A 54 1.02 5.13 0.21
C MET A 54 2.18 4.47 0.97
N LEU A 55 2.40 3.17 0.76
CA LEU A 55 3.47 2.44 1.45
C LEU A 55 4.86 2.96 1.05
N ASP A 56 5.09 3.18 -0.23
CA ASP A 56 6.36 3.69 -0.75
C ASP A 56 6.68 5.08 -0.18
N THR A 57 5.68 5.95 -0.05
CA THR A 57 5.85 7.27 0.59
C THR A 57 6.13 7.13 2.09
N PHE A 58 5.37 6.30 2.79
CA PHE A 58 5.61 6.01 4.21
C PHE A 58 7.04 5.53 4.46
N CYS A 59 7.52 4.55 3.69
CA CYS A 59 8.88 4.01 3.81
C CYS A 59 9.96 5.05 3.46
N LYS A 60 9.71 5.96 2.52
CA LYS A 60 10.63 7.06 2.21
C LYS A 60 10.78 8.04 3.37
N GLU A 61 9.70 8.33 4.09
CA GLU A 61 9.70 9.28 5.22
C GLU A 61 10.23 8.66 6.50
N ASN A 62 9.94 7.38 6.75
CA ASN A 62 10.25 6.70 8.01
C ASN A 62 11.48 5.77 7.92
N GLY A 63 12.05 5.60 6.73
CA GLY A 63 13.15 4.69 6.44
C GLY A 63 12.66 3.34 5.89
N TYR A 64 13.43 2.78 4.96
CA TYR A 64 13.17 1.44 4.44
C TYR A 64 13.56 0.40 5.49
N GLY A 65 12.60 -0.44 5.90
CA GLY A 65 12.80 -1.44 6.94
C GLY A 65 11.51 -2.17 7.29
N GLU A 66 11.41 -2.56 8.55
CA GLU A 66 10.19 -3.14 9.10
C GLU A 66 9.06 -2.11 9.12
N PHE A 67 7.85 -2.54 8.78
CA PHE A 67 6.65 -1.74 8.95
C PHE A 67 5.46 -2.64 9.29
N SER A 68 4.38 -2.03 9.78
CA SER A 68 3.08 -2.69 9.93
C SER A 68 1.98 -1.89 9.23
N TRP A 69 0.89 -2.55 8.85
CA TRP A 69 -0.26 -1.86 8.25
C TRP A 69 -0.92 -0.87 9.21
N ASP A 70 -0.82 -1.12 10.52
CA ASP A 70 -1.33 -0.20 11.54
C ASP A 70 -0.51 1.10 11.54
N TRP A 71 0.82 1.02 11.44
CA TRP A 71 1.66 2.22 11.36
C TRP A 71 1.39 3.06 10.11
N VAL A 72 1.16 2.41 8.97
CA VAL A 72 0.79 3.13 7.73
C VAL A 72 -0.60 3.76 7.87
N THR A 73 -1.52 3.09 8.56
CA THR A 73 -2.88 3.62 8.82
C THR A 73 -2.82 4.85 9.72
N ASP A 74 -2.07 4.78 10.82
CA ASP A 74 -1.88 5.88 11.76
C ASP A 74 -1.20 7.07 11.06
N TRP A 75 -0.16 6.83 10.26
CA TRP A 75 0.49 7.89 9.47
C TRP A 75 -0.47 8.59 8.50
N LEU A 76 -1.34 7.83 7.81
CA LEU A 76 -2.36 8.43 6.94
C LEU A 76 -3.39 9.24 7.73
N HIS A 77 -3.75 8.77 8.93
CA HIS A 77 -4.69 9.46 9.81
C HIS A 77 -4.12 10.80 10.28
N ASP A 78 -2.89 10.81 10.77
CA ASP A 78 -2.21 12.03 11.22
C ASP A 78 -2.06 13.05 10.08
N LEU A 79 -1.72 12.59 8.87
CA LEU A 79 -1.47 13.46 7.73
C LEU A 79 -2.74 14.07 7.14
N TYR A 80 -3.86 13.34 7.13
CA TYR A 80 -5.06 13.74 6.39
C TYR A 80 -6.36 13.82 7.21
N CYS A 81 -6.49 13.05 8.29
CA CYS A 81 -7.73 12.93 9.05
C CYS A 81 -7.76 13.81 10.32
N HIS A 82 -6.62 14.21 10.90
CA HIS A 82 -6.55 14.96 12.17
C HIS A 82 -7.48 16.20 12.20
N ASP A 83 -7.44 17.02 11.15
CA ASP A 83 -8.26 18.23 10.98
C ASP A 83 -9.39 18.07 9.94
N CYS A 84 -9.72 16.85 9.57
CA CYS A 84 -10.75 16.60 8.56
C CYS A 84 -12.14 17.02 9.07
N PRO A 85 -12.95 17.76 8.30
CA PRO A 85 -14.31 18.13 8.70
C PRO A 85 -15.30 16.93 8.68
N SER A 86 -14.95 15.82 8.04
CA SER A 86 -15.77 14.61 7.89
C SER A 86 -15.20 13.41 8.68
N LYS A 87 -14.86 13.62 9.96
CA LYS A 87 -14.07 12.69 10.80
C LYS A 87 -14.62 11.26 10.90
N GLU A 88 -15.95 11.10 10.95
CA GLU A 88 -16.57 9.79 11.25
C GLU A 88 -16.34 8.72 10.17
N ASP A 89 -16.17 9.11 8.89
CA ASP A 89 -15.88 8.16 7.80
C ASP A 89 -14.37 7.90 7.62
N CYS A 90 -13.50 8.75 8.18
CA CYS A 90 -12.04 8.70 8.02
C CYS A 90 -11.36 7.81 9.07
N ASP A 91 -11.92 7.73 10.28
CA ASP A 91 -11.26 7.14 11.46
C ASP A 91 -10.97 5.63 11.36
N SER A 92 -11.78 4.87 10.61
CA SER A 92 -11.60 3.41 10.58
C SER A 92 -10.67 2.92 9.47
N PHE A 93 -10.69 3.57 8.29
CA PHE A 93 -9.98 3.09 7.10
C PHE A 93 -9.51 4.25 6.19
N PRO A 94 -8.56 5.09 6.63
CA PRO A 94 -8.07 6.22 5.83
C PRO A 94 -7.55 5.80 4.43
N GLN A 95 -6.98 4.61 4.30
CA GLN A 95 -6.54 4.01 3.03
C GLN A 95 -7.66 3.76 2.00
N GLN A 96 -8.93 3.84 2.42
CA GLN A 96 -10.11 3.76 1.55
C GLN A 96 -10.70 5.14 1.19
N CYS A 97 -10.27 6.21 1.85
CA CYS A 97 -10.79 7.57 1.62
C CYS A 97 -10.48 8.06 0.20
N GLY A 98 -11.50 8.53 -0.53
CA GLY A 98 -11.35 9.01 -1.91
C GLY A 98 -10.39 10.20 -2.05
N ILE A 99 -10.35 11.10 -1.06
CA ILE A 99 -9.44 12.26 -1.05
C ILE A 99 -7.99 11.79 -0.91
N ILE A 100 -7.71 10.95 0.09
CA ILE A 100 -6.38 10.40 0.33
C ILE A 100 -5.91 9.61 -0.89
N ARG A 101 -6.76 8.72 -1.42
CA ARG A 101 -6.45 7.94 -2.64
C ARG A 101 -6.15 8.82 -3.85
N GLY A 102 -6.82 9.96 -4.00
CA GLY A 102 -6.54 10.93 -5.05
C GLY A 102 -5.12 11.52 -4.96
N ASN A 103 -4.60 11.72 -3.75
CA ASN A 103 -3.23 12.22 -3.54
C ASN A 103 -2.14 11.19 -3.86
N PHE A 104 -2.46 9.90 -3.82
CA PHE A 104 -1.53 8.80 -4.07
C PHE A 104 -1.74 8.09 -5.42
N ALA A 105 -2.40 8.70 -6.40
CA ALA A 105 -2.70 8.05 -7.69
C ALA A 105 -1.60 8.20 -8.77
N GLY A 106 -0.37 8.58 -8.42
CA GLY A 106 0.55 9.23 -9.37
C GLY A 106 1.96 8.64 -9.55
N THR A 107 2.47 7.79 -8.66
CA THR A 107 3.88 7.35 -8.69
C THR A 107 4.09 5.90 -9.07
N PHE A 108 3.03 5.10 -9.07
CA PHE A 108 3.05 3.68 -9.40
C PHE A 108 3.70 3.34 -10.76
N ALA A 109 3.73 4.28 -11.71
CA ALA A 109 4.34 4.09 -13.02
C ALA A 109 5.89 4.08 -13.04
N ARG A 110 6.55 4.40 -11.91
CA ARG A 110 8.02 4.59 -11.87
C ARG A 110 8.81 3.38 -11.35
N VAL A 111 8.14 2.33 -10.91
CA VAL A 111 8.80 1.10 -10.44
C VAL A 111 9.02 0.18 -11.64
N ASN A 112 10.26 0.17 -12.13
CA ASN A 112 10.76 -0.77 -13.14
C ASN A 112 11.59 -1.86 -12.47
#